data_AF-A0A809T5R3-F1
#
_entry.id   AF-A0A809T5R3-F1
#
_cell.length_a   1.000
_cell.length_b   1.000
_cell.length_c   1.000
_cell.angle_alpha   90.00
_cell.angle_beta   90.00
_cell.angle_gamma   90.00
#
_symmetry.space_group_name_H-M   'P 1'
#
loop_
_entity.id
_entity.type
_entity.pdbx_description
1 polymer ?
#
loop_
_entity_poly.entity_id
_entity_poly.type
_entity_poly.pdbx_seq_one_letter_code
_entity_poly.pdbx_strand_id
1 'polypeptide(L)'
;METLLATDPERHGYMSGLNRIQRYLAKRRYAWEDRHPVGRTIYEGGYIKIQPDVYSPVFLERLLHVCCSMDYMEQKRADELAYKLATGQAEDNDWNRRMAEPQFRIISEEALVHIDFMWAFHHFNDKPFHALEIYHRVWSMGDLDLLEDEPQCETVPQSPIPKPLWLKVGRWGDGSLSDGLADPLAEMAYFDGGDDPLAAQVINTADGKRRVVCFAEDDEVKVDPDSAAFIIWNEYPRLRESVLKGHYTPGSAAQFYLRFGAIQLAKGKGALYHRMMQRGQTYHQMGLTGLQTMEGIQQRKDVKVLSDAKYKDLVKRKIKGRLATVRWWVNLHLTFKYHLHHRTPTGLFIEKQLDQEAMEEQKRHQERWFNYVTDAMLCYSSAFCMSVMEGREGSGNANIRRYMAATRRKAYTALCELLDNTDAQWMNDVVQSAVGQYEAIQAALTEGSALAIYLDWINLLSKRHPASLERHVRTMIKAVQRLHRRDDTELQRGQQGLSLAA
;
A
#
# COMPACT_ATOMS: atom_id res chain seq x y z
N MET A 1 19.11 11.84 39.99
CA MET A 1 17.77 11.59 40.56
C MET A 1 17.89 10.98 41.96
N GLU A 2 18.74 9.96 42.17
CA GLU A 2 19.03 9.41 43.50
C GLU A 2 19.49 10.44 44.54
N THR A 3 20.40 11.35 44.18
CA THR A 3 20.86 12.41 45.08
C THR A 3 19.74 13.34 45.53
N LEU A 4 18.78 13.66 44.66
CA LEU A 4 17.62 14.50 44.98
C LEU A 4 16.63 13.80 45.93
N LEU A 5 16.38 12.50 45.69
CA LEU A 5 15.55 11.66 46.55
C LEU A 5 16.15 11.49 47.94
N ALA A 6 17.48 11.45 48.05
CA ALA A 6 18.18 11.34 49.32
C ALA A 6 18.20 12.65 50.12
N THR A 7 18.19 13.81 49.44
CA THR A 7 18.27 15.13 50.10
C THR A 7 16.94 15.68 50.59
N ASP A 8 15.83 15.42 49.88
CA ASP A 8 14.50 15.92 50.26
C ASP A 8 13.40 14.90 49.88
N PRO A 9 13.19 13.87 50.73
CA PRO A 9 12.23 12.81 50.46
C PRO A 9 10.78 13.29 50.44
N GLU A 10 10.44 14.28 51.26
CA GLU A 10 9.08 14.83 51.37
C GLU A 10 8.69 15.55 50.08
N ARG A 11 9.61 16.30 49.47
CA ARG A 11 9.34 17.05 48.25
C ARG A 11 9.45 16.22 46.97
N HIS A 12 10.35 15.24 46.93
CA HIS A 12 10.67 14.50 45.70
C HIS A 12 10.26 13.02 45.72
N GLY A 13 9.64 12.52 46.80
CA GLY A 13 9.29 11.10 46.97
C GLY A 13 8.48 10.50 45.83
N TYR A 14 7.62 11.29 45.17
CA TYR A 14 6.85 10.86 43.99
C TYR A 14 7.74 10.39 42.82
N MET A 15 8.98 10.88 42.71
CA MET A 15 9.91 10.51 41.64
C MET A 15 10.59 9.14 41.85
N SER A 16 10.34 8.47 42.98
CA SER A 16 10.99 7.19 43.32
C SER A 16 10.75 6.10 42.28
N GLY A 17 9.52 5.99 41.76
CA GLY A 17 9.17 5.05 40.68
C GLY A 17 9.92 5.31 39.37
N LEU A 18 10.00 6.58 38.96
CA LEU A 18 10.74 6.99 37.76
C LEU A 18 12.24 6.64 37.87
N ASN A 19 12.82 6.88 39.05
CA ASN A 19 14.22 6.52 39.30
C ASN A 19 14.45 5.01 39.23
N ARG A 20 13.50 4.18 39.71
CA ARG A 20 13.59 2.71 39.59
C ARG A 20 13.61 2.27 38.14
N ILE A 21 12.70 2.78 37.32
CA ILE A 21 12.66 2.48 35.87
C ILE A 21 14.00 2.86 35.22
N GLN A 22 14.51 4.06 35.51
CA GLN A 22 15.78 4.53 34.95
C GLN A 22 16.95 3.61 35.30
N ARG A 23 17.04 3.17 36.56
CA ARG A 23 18.10 2.26 37.03
C ARG A 23 17.99 0.88 36.43
N TYR A 24 16.77 0.33 36.36
CA TYR A 24 16.51 -0.95 35.70
C TYR A 24 16.99 -0.94 34.24
N LEU A 25 16.61 0.08 33.47
CA LEU A 25 17.06 0.24 32.08
C LEU A 25 18.58 0.43 31.99
N ALA A 26 19.20 1.17 32.91
CA ALA A 26 20.65 1.36 32.95
C ALA A 26 21.40 0.04 33.20
N LYS A 27 20.92 -0.77 34.15
CA LYS A 27 21.49 -2.08 34.50
C LYS A 27 21.41 -3.10 33.37
N ARG A 28 20.31 -3.08 32.61
CA ARG A 28 20.03 -4.05 31.53
C ARG A 28 20.45 -3.57 30.14
N ARG A 29 21.01 -2.36 29.98
CA ARG A 29 21.28 -1.78 28.64
C ARG A 29 22.13 -2.67 27.71
N TYR A 30 23.06 -3.44 28.29
CA TYR A 30 23.97 -4.34 27.58
C TYR A 30 23.58 -5.82 27.63
N ALA A 31 22.38 -6.13 28.16
CA ALA A 31 21.80 -7.47 28.12
C ALA A 31 21.35 -7.79 26.68
N TRP A 32 22.07 -8.67 26.00
CA TRP A 32 21.71 -9.09 24.64
C TRP A 32 20.53 -10.08 24.64
N GLU A 33 20.33 -10.78 25.76
CA GLU A 33 19.20 -11.69 25.97
C GLU A 33 17.85 -10.98 26.03
N ASP A 34 17.83 -9.70 26.42
CA ASP A 34 16.61 -8.88 26.43
C ASP A 34 16.23 -8.35 25.06
N ARG A 35 17.00 -8.68 24.01
CA ARG A 35 16.81 -8.13 22.67
C ARG A 35 16.15 -9.13 21.73
N HIS A 36 15.27 -8.64 20.87
CA HIS A 36 14.73 -9.40 19.76
C HIS A 36 15.77 -9.51 18.63
N PRO A 37 16.12 -10.72 18.18
CA PRO A 37 17.21 -10.91 17.21
C PRO A 37 16.78 -10.82 15.74
N VAL A 38 15.49 -10.71 15.42
CA VAL A 38 14.99 -10.82 14.03
C VAL A 38 15.10 -9.48 13.29
N GLY A 39 15.89 -9.45 12.21
CA GLY A 39 16.10 -8.25 11.40
C GLY A 39 15.01 -8.02 10.34
N ARG A 40 14.83 -6.74 9.95
CA ARG A 40 13.74 -6.24 9.11
C ARG A 40 14.05 -6.11 7.61
N THR A 41 15.31 -6.31 7.23
CA THR A 41 15.80 -6.08 5.86
C THR A 41 16.05 -7.40 5.15
N ILE A 42 15.50 -7.54 3.95
CA ILE A 42 15.83 -8.66 3.05
C ILE A 42 17.10 -8.31 2.29
N TYR A 43 18.11 -9.15 2.47
CA TYR A 43 19.37 -9.11 1.76
C TYR A 43 19.39 -10.12 0.62
N GLU A 44 20.52 -10.17 -0.08
CA GLU A 44 20.72 -10.98 -1.28
C GLU A 44 20.32 -12.45 -1.09
N GLY A 45 19.49 -12.96 -2.01
CA GLY A 45 18.98 -14.32 -1.94
C GLY A 45 17.82 -14.55 -0.97
N GLY A 46 17.18 -13.48 -0.49
CA GLY A 46 16.00 -13.58 0.36
C GLY A 46 16.35 -13.90 1.81
N TYR A 47 17.54 -13.50 2.27
CA TYR A 47 17.97 -13.73 3.64
C TYR A 47 17.77 -12.50 4.50
N ILE A 48 17.39 -12.68 5.76
CA ILE A 48 17.40 -11.63 6.77
C ILE A 48 18.56 -11.87 7.74
N LYS A 49 19.02 -10.78 8.34
CA LYS A 49 20.06 -10.82 9.37
C LYS A 49 19.41 -11.11 10.73
N ILE A 50 19.94 -12.09 11.45
CA ILE A 50 19.56 -12.44 12.81
C ILE A 50 20.68 -12.00 13.74
N GLN A 51 20.44 -10.94 14.52
CA GLN A 51 21.35 -10.34 15.47
C GLN A 51 20.55 -9.48 16.47
N PRO A 52 20.92 -9.44 17.77
CA PRO A 52 20.26 -8.58 18.76
C PRO A 52 20.22 -7.12 18.29
N ASP A 53 19.02 -6.53 18.29
CA ASP A 53 18.80 -5.15 17.83
C ASP A 53 17.86 -4.39 18.78
N VAL A 54 16.55 -4.61 18.68
CA VAL A 54 15.52 -3.97 19.52
C VAL A 54 15.23 -4.77 20.78
N TYR A 55 14.55 -4.21 21.79
CA TYR A 55 14.10 -4.99 22.95
C TYR A 55 13.11 -6.09 22.55
N SER A 56 13.13 -7.20 23.29
CA SER A 56 12.25 -8.35 23.11
C SER A 56 10.81 -8.02 23.52
N PRO A 57 9.81 -8.75 22.98
CA PRO A 57 8.43 -8.52 23.36
C PRO A 57 8.18 -8.67 24.84
N VAL A 58 8.72 -9.71 25.47
CA VAL A 58 8.61 -9.94 26.92
C VAL A 58 9.19 -8.78 27.73
N PHE A 59 10.32 -8.22 27.31
CA PHE A 59 10.91 -7.07 27.99
C PHE A 59 10.04 -5.82 27.86
N LEU A 60 9.48 -5.57 26.67
CA LEU A 60 8.60 -4.42 26.43
C LEU A 60 7.24 -4.55 27.10
N GLU A 61 6.69 -5.77 27.19
CA GLU A 61 5.48 -6.07 27.96
C GLU A 61 5.67 -5.75 29.44
N ARG A 62 6.76 -6.24 30.04
CA ARG A 62 7.07 -5.92 31.43
C ARG A 62 7.29 -4.43 31.63
N LEU A 63 8.02 -3.77 30.72
CA LEU A 63 8.25 -2.33 30.80
C LEU A 63 6.94 -1.55 30.74
N LEU A 64 6.01 -1.92 29.85
CA LEU A 64 4.68 -1.31 29.80
C LEU A 64 3.91 -1.53 31.11
N HIS A 65 3.92 -2.77 31.63
CA HIS A 65 3.26 -3.11 32.89
C HIS A 65 3.79 -2.28 34.06
N VAL A 66 5.11 -2.12 34.15
CA VAL A 66 5.76 -1.26 35.16
C VAL A 66 5.36 0.20 34.98
N CYS A 67 5.41 0.74 33.76
CA CYS A 67 5.02 2.13 33.51
C CYS A 67 3.56 2.39 33.92
N CYS A 68 2.63 1.51 33.53
CA CYS A 68 1.24 1.60 33.96
C CYS A 68 1.08 1.49 35.48
N SER A 69 1.85 0.60 36.13
CA SER A 69 1.82 0.42 37.60
C SER A 69 2.28 1.68 38.33
N MET A 70 3.33 2.36 37.83
CA MET A 70 3.81 3.61 38.40
C MET A 70 2.79 4.75 38.21
N ASP A 71 2.15 4.83 37.04
CA ASP A 71 1.09 5.81 36.79
C ASP A 71 -0.11 5.59 37.71
N TYR A 72 -0.51 4.33 37.92
CA TYR A 72 -1.60 3.98 38.84
C TYR A 72 -1.27 4.38 40.28
N MET A 73 -0.05 4.11 40.75
CA MET A 73 0.38 4.49 42.09
C MET A 73 0.44 6.01 42.27
N GLU A 74 0.86 6.75 41.24
CA GLU A 74 0.88 8.21 41.27
C GLU A 74 -0.52 8.80 41.27
N GLN A 75 -1.45 8.23 40.49
CA GLN A 75 -2.86 8.62 40.52
C GLN A 75 -3.46 8.38 41.92
N LYS A 76 -3.23 7.19 42.49
CA LYS A 76 -3.73 6.86 43.83
C LYS A 76 -3.18 7.81 44.90
N ARG A 77 -1.88 8.16 44.83
CA ARG A 77 -1.26 9.15 45.73
C ARG A 77 -1.93 10.52 45.61
N ALA A 78 -2.20 10.97 44.38
CA ALA A 78 -2.87 12.24 44.12
C ALA A 78 -4.31 12.23 44.68
N ASP A 79 -5.08 11.18 44.39
CA ASP A 79 -6.47 11.02 44.86
C ASP A 79 -6.56 10.99 46.39
N GLU A 80 -5.65 10.28 47.05
CA GLU A 80 -5.57 10.24 48.51
C GLU A 80 -5.31 11.63 49.12
N LEU A 81 -4.47 12.45 48.48
CA LEU A 81 -4.22 13.81 48.96
C LEU A 81 -5.38 14.75 48.64
N ALA A 82 -5.98 14.64 47.46
CA ALA A 82 -7.20 15.37 47.09
C ALA A 82 -8.33 15.09 48.09
N TYR A 83 -8.50 13.83 48.49
CA TYR A 83 -9.46 13.44 49.52
C TYR A 83 -9.14 14.04 50.89
N LYS A 84 -7.87 14.03 51.31
CA LYS A 84 -7.43 14.65 52.58
C LYS A 84 -7.64 16.16 52.61
N LEU A 85 -7.45 16.84 51.48
CA LEU A 85 -7.74 18.26 51.33
C LEU A 85 -9.25 18.53 51.40
N ALA A 86 -10.05 17.76 50.67
CA ALA A 86 -11.51 17.90 50.67
C ALA A 86 -12.13 17.64 52.05
N THR A 87 -11.52 16.78 52.87
CA THR A 87 -11.96 16.45 54.23
C THR A 87 -11.32 17.32 55.33
N GLY A 88 -10.42 18.25 54.98
CA GLY A 88 -9.73 19.11 55.93
C GLY A 88 -8.69 18.40 56.81
N GLN A 89 -8.27 17.18 56.43
CA GLN A 89 -7.21 16.42 57.12
C GLN A 89 -5.80 16.87 56.73
N ALA A 90 -5.65 17.51 55.58
CA ALA A 90 -4.42 18.15 55.13
C ALA A 90 -4.59 19.67 55.10
N GLU A 91 -3.50 20.40 55.37
CA GLU A 91 -3.49 21.86 55.27
C GLU A 91 -3.69 22.30 53.82
N ASP A 92 -4.61 23.23 53.59
CA ASP A 92 -4.85 23.79 52.26
C ASP A 92 -3.78 24.83 51.90
N ASN A 93 -2.67 24.36 51.33
CA ASN A 93 -1.57 25.18 50.83
C ASN A 93 -1.26 24.88 49.36
N ASP A 94 -0.55 25.79 48.69
CA ASP A 94 -0.24 25.67 47.25
C ASP A 94 0.48 24.36 46.89
N TRP A 95 1.33 23.86 47.80
CA TRP A 95 2.03 22.59 47.61
C TRP A 95 1.07 21.40 47.60
N ASN A 96 0.18 21.32 48.59
CA ASN A 96 -0.80 20.24 48.72
C ASN A 96 -1.79 20.27 47.56
N ARG A 97 -2.25 21.46 47.14
CA ARG A 97 -3.12 21.63 45.97
C ARG A 97 -2.47 21.10 44.70
N ARG A 98 -1.20 21.43 44.47
CA ARG A 98 -0.44 20.88 43.34
C ARG A 98 -0.30 19.36 43.45
N MET A 99 0.04 18.84 44.63
CA MET A 99 0.26 17.40 44.84
C MET A 99 -1.05 16.59 44.82
N ALA A 100 -2.21 17.23 44.92
CA ALA A 100 -3.52 16.60 44.76
C ALA A 100 -3.81 16.18 43.31
N GLU A 101 -2.97 16.61 42.36
CA GLU A 101 -2.98 16.14 40.99
C GLU A 101 -1.77 15.20 40.73
N PRO A 102 -1.89 14.24 39.78
CA PRO A 102 -0.77 13.41 39.36
C PRO A 102 0.37 14.28 38.82
N GLN A 103 1.58 14.11 39.36
CA GLN A 103 2.76 14.86 38.94
C GLN A 103 3.36 14.33 37.63
N PHE A 104 3.05 13.09 37.28
CA PHE A 104 3.44 12.48 36.02
C PHE A 104 2.40 11.46 35.56
N ARG A 105 2.37 11.24 34.25
CA ARG A 105 1.70 10.12 33.58
C ARG A 105 2.58 9.69 32.41
N ILE A 106 3.20 8.52 32.53
CA ILE A 106 4.15 7.96 31.56
C ILE A 106 3.38 7.48 30.33
N ILE A 107 2.26 6.79 30.53
CA ILE A 107 1.44 6.21 29.47
C ILE A 107 0.09 6.92 29.46
N SER A 108 -0.08 7.82 28.48
CA SER A 108 -1.40 8.34 28.12
C SER A 108 -2.23 7.28 27.38
N GLU A 109 -3.54 7.50 27.30
CA GLU A 109 -4.46 6.62 26.58
C GLU A 109 -4.14 6.56 25.07
N GLU A 110 -3.79 7.71 24.49
CA GLU A 110 -3.30 7.80 23.11
C GLU A 110 -2.02 6.97 22.90
N ALA A 111 -1.07 7.09 23.82
CA ALA A 111 0.19 6.34 23.76
C ALA A 111 -0.06 4.84 23.87
N LEU A 112 -0.99 4.40 24.74
CA LEU A 112 -1.35 2.99 24.88
C LEU A 112 -1.93 2.42 23.58
N VAL A 113 -2.89 3.12 22.96
CA VAL A 113 -3.49 2.69 21.68
C VAL A 113 -2.44 2.67 20.57
N HIS A 114 -1.53 3.64 20.53
CA HIS A 114 -0.42 3.64 19.58
C HIS A 114 0.51 2.44 19.79
N ILE A 115 0.88 2.14 21.05
CA ILE A 115 1.71 0.98 21.39
C ILE A 115 1.04 -0.31 20.93
N ASP A 116 -0.24 -0.51 21.26
CA ASP A 116 -0.98 -1.70 20.87
C ASP A 116 -1.04 -1.86 19.35
N PHE A 117 -1.34 -0.77 18.64
CA PHE A 117 -1.35 -0.74 17.19
C PHE A 117 -0.01 -1.14 16.60
N MET A 118 1.10 -0.60 17.09
CA MET A 118 2.44 -0.94 16.57
C MET A 118 2.84 -2.39 16.87
N TRP A 119 2.43 -2.92 18.03
CA TRP A 119 2.64 -4.33 18.38
C TRP A 119 1.84 -5.26 17.46
N ALA A 120 0.56 -4.94 17.23
CA ALA A 120 -0.31 -5.64 16.31
C ALA A 120 0.24 -5.59 14.87
N PHE A 121 0.69 -4.41 14.43
CA PHE A 121 1.21 -4.18 13.09
C PHE A 121 2.43 -5.04 12.76
N HIS A 122 3.36 -5.12 13.72
CA HIS A 122 4.56 -5.94 13.58
C HIS A 122 4.35 -7.41 13.90
N HIS A 123 3.14 -7.81 14.30
CA HIS A 123 2.85 -9.13 14.86
C HIS A 123 3.91 -9.46 15.91
N PHE A 124 4.14 -8.51 16.80
CA PHE A 124 5.21 -8.56 17.78
C PHE A 124 4.87 -9.54 18.90
N ASN A 125 3.59 -9.57 19.28
CA ASN A 125 2.97 -10.53 20.18
C ASN A 125 1.99 -11.42 19.42
N ASP A 126 1.81 -12.65 19.90
CA ASP A 126 0.85 -13.59 19.32
C ASP A 126 -0.60 -13.19 19.62
N LYS A 127 -0.83 -12.54 20.78
CA LYS A 127 -2.16 -12.11 21.21
C LYS A 127 -2.47 -10.70 20.69
N PRO A 128 -3.63 -10.50 20.03
CA PRO A 128 -4.12 -9.16 19.70
C PRO A 128 -4.56 -8.40 20.96
N PHE A 129 -4.51 -7.05 20.92
CA PHE A 129 -4.93 -6.16 22.01
C PHE A 129 -4.19 -6.39 23.35
N HIS A 130 -2.95 -6.86 23.28
CA HIS A 130 -2.18 -7.26 24.46
C HIS A 130 -1.77 -6.08 25.34
N ALA A 131 -1.49 -4.91 24.76
CA ALA A 131 -1.17 -3.72 25.55
C ALA A 131 -2.41 -3.24 26.35
N LEU A 132 -3.60 -3.31 25.73
CA LEU A 132 -4.86 -3.05 26.44
C LEU A 132 -5.08 -4.04 27.59
N GLU A 133 -4.76 -5.32 27.38
CA GLU A 133 -4.84 -6.32 28.44
C GLU A 133 -3.95 -5.96 29.64
N ILE A 134 -2.68 -5.61 29.40
CA ILE A 134 -1.74 -5.18 30.44
C ILE A 134 -2.29 -3.95 31.19
N TYR A 135 -2.81 -2.97 30.47
CA TYR A 135 -3.38 -1.76 31.08
C TYR A 135 -4.55 -2.08 32.01
N HIS A 136 -5.50 -2.94 31.58
CA HIS A 136 -6.64 -3.32 32.43
C HIS A 136 -6.26 -4.19 33.62
N ARG A 137 -5.22 -5.02 33.51
CA ARG A 137 -4.70 -5.76 34.68
C ARG A 137 -4.25 -4.81 35.78
N VAL A 138 -3.58 -3.72 35.42
CA VAL A 138 -3.19 -2.67 36.38
C VAL A 138 -4.40 -1.89 36.87
N TRP A 139 -5.09 -1.19 35.98
CA TRP A 139 -6.08 -0.17 36.36
C TRP A 139 -7.40 -0.76 36.86
N SER A 140 -7.80 -1.93 36.36
CA SER A 140 -9.06 -2.58 36.77
C SER A 140 -8.87 -3.68 37.80
N MET A 141 -7.74 -4.40 37.80
CA MET A 141 -7.50 -5.54 38.71
C MET A 141 -6.48 -5.26 39.82
N GLY A 142 -5.72 -4.16 39.74
CA GLY A 142 -4.68 -3.84 40.73
C GLY A 142 -3.48 -4.78 40.69
N ASP A 143 -3.21 -5.42 39.54
CA ASP A 143 -2.02 -6.25 39.32
C ASP A 143 -0.82 -5.35 39.02
N LEU A 144 0.05 -5.12 40.01
CA LEU A 144 1.14 -4.14 39.95
C LEU A 144 2.52 -4.80 39.84
N ASP A 145 3.38 -4.29 38.96
CA ASP A 145 4.83 -4.53 38.96
C ASP A 145 5.56 -3.22 39.29
N LEU A 146 6.08 -3.11 40.50
CA LEU A 146 6.79 -1.93 41.00
C LEU A 146 8.33 -2.06 40.92
N LEU A 147 8.83 -3.05 40.16
CA LEU A 147 10.25 -3.38 40.04
C LEU A 147 10.92 -3.60 41.39
N GLU A 148 10.30 -4.38 42.27
CA GLU A 148 10.86 -4.69 43.60
C GLU A 148 12.13 -5.55 43.52
N ASP A 149 12.34 -6.23 42.38
CA ASP A 149 13.50 -7.04 42.05
C ASP A 149 14.71 -6.22 41.54
N GLU A 150 14.51 -4.96 41.16
CA GLU A 150 15.57 -4.09 40.62
C GLU A 150 16.81 -3.99 41.54
N PRO A 151 16.71 -3.90 42.88
CA PRO A 151 17.87 -3.86 43.76
C PRO A 151 18.76 -5.12 43.67
N GLN A 152 18.16 -6.29 43.41
CA GLN A 152 18.91 -7.53 43.25
C GLN A 152 19.43 -7.73 41.82
N CYS A 153 18.93 -6.96 40.85
CA CYS A 153 19.39 -7.01 39.48
C CYS A 153 20.83 -6.48 39.38
N GLU A 154 21.74 -7.32 38.90
CA GLU A 154 23.12 -6.95 38.60
C GLU A 154 23.23 -6.09 37.33
N THR A 155 24.23 -5.21 37.29
CA THR A 155 24.55 -4.41 36.10
C THR A 155 25.27 -5.28 35.08
N VAL A 156 24.71 -5.39 33.88
CA VAL A 156 25.33 -6.17 32.80
C VAL A 156 26.49 -5.37 32.18
N PRO A 157 27.72 -5.91 32.16
CA PRO A 157 28.88 -5.21 31.61
C PRO A 157 28.80 -5.11 30.08
N GLN A 158 29.48 -4.10 29.52
CA GLN A 158 29.56 -3.94 28.07
C GLN A 158 30.29 -5.11 27.43
N SER A 159 29.65 -5.74 26.44
CA SER A 159 30.21 -6.84 25.66
C SER A 159 30.01 -6.60 24.16
N PRO A 160 30.81 -7.21 23.27
CA PRO A 160 30.61 -7.06 21.83
C PRO A 160 29.30 -7.75 21.40
N ILE A 161 28.63 -7.18 20.39
CA ILE A 161 27.39 -7.74 19.85
C ILE A 161 27.67 -9.13 19.25
N PRO A 162 26.83 -10.15 19.54
CA PRO A 162 26.98 -11.49 18.97
C PRO A 162 27.07 -11.49 17.43
N LYS A 163 27.84 -12.44 16.87
CA LYS A 163 28.02 -12.56 15.41
C LYS A 163 26.68 -12.87 14.72
N PRO A 164 26.41 -12.30 13.53
CA PRO A 164 25.12 -12.48 12.87
C PRO A 164 24.94 -13.88 12.31
N LEU A 165 23.68 -14.34 12.35
CA LEU A 165 23.19 -15.49 11.60
C LEU A 165 22.31 -14.99 10.45
N TRP A 166 22.12 -15.81 9.43
CA TRP A 166 21.38 -15.44 8.22
C TRP A 166 20.24 -16.42 7.98
N LEU A 167 19.00 -15.95 8.12
CA LEU A 167 17.78 -16.76 7.99
C LEU A 167 17.14 -16.54 6.62
N LYS A 168 16.80 -17.60 5.89
CA LYS A 168 16.11 -17.48 4.61
C LYS A 168 14.60 -17.26 4.82
N VAL A 169 14.09 -16.15 4.28
CA VAL A 169 12.67 -15.76 4.33
C VAL A 169 12.06 -15.67 2.93
N GLY A 170 12.84 -15.24 1.92
CA GLY A 170 12.34 -15.07 0.55
C GLY A 170 11.90 -13.62 0.29
N ARG A 171 10.59 -13.38 0.31
CA ARG A 171 9.96 -12.06 0.10
C ARG A 171 8.99 -11.74 1.24
N TRP A 172 8.61 -10.47 1.36
CA TRP A 172 7.50 -10.08 2.23
C TRP A 172 6.17 -10.32 1.53
N GLY A 173 5.20 -10.83 2.27
CA GLY A 173 3.87 -11.13 1.75
C GLY A 173 3.82 -12.39 0.90
N ASP A 174 2.67 -13.05 0.93
CA ASP A 174 2.38 -14.20 0.08
C ASP A 174 1.81 -13.78 -1.29
N GLY A 175 1.38 -12.52 -1.43
CA GLY A 175 0.74 -11.98 -2.62
C GLY A 175 -0.75 -12.30 -2.73
N SER A 176 -1.34 -12.88 -1.66
CA SER A 176 -2.77 -13.16 -1.56
C SER A 176 -3.62 -11.87 -1.54
N LEU A 177 -4.94 -12.04 -1.51
CA LEU A 177 -5.88 -10.92 -1.31
C LEU A 177 -6.04 -10.54 0.16
N SER A 178 -5.34 -11.22 1.07
CA SER A 178 -5.39 -11.01 2.53
C SER A 178 -4.06 -10.54 3.11
N ASP A 179 -3.10 -10.15 2.25
CA ASP A 179 -1.77 -9.77 2.67
C ASP A 179 -1.65 -8.27 2.99
N GLY A 180 -0.76 -7.96 3.93
CA GLY A 180 -0.57 -6.62 4.46
C GLY A 180 -1.87 -6.03 4.99
N LEU A 181 -2.13 -4.77 4.59
CA LEU A 181 -3.32 -4.02 4.97
C LEU A 181 -4.61 -4.44 4.22
N ALA A 182 -4.60 -5.49 3.40
CA ALA A 182 -5.81 -5.94 2.72
C ALA A 182 -6.83 -6.49 3.73
N ASP A 183 -8.09 -6.08 3.60
CA ASP A 183 -9.15 -6.40 4.55
C ASP A 183 -10.39 -6.96 3.85
N PRO A 184 -10.35 -8.24 3.45
CA PRO A 184 -11.46 -8.88 2.75
C PRO A 184 -12.76 -8.87 3.56
N LEU A 185 -12.68 -8.87 4.89
CA LEU A 185 -13.87 -8.91 5.75
C LEU A 185 -14.67 -7.62 5.65
N ALA A 186 -14.00 -6.46 5.62
CA ALA A 186 -14.69 -5.20 5.38
C ALA A 186 -15.30 -5.16 3.98
N GLU A 187 -14.54 -5.59 2.95
CA GLU A 187 -15.06 -5.64 1.57
C GLU A 187 -16.27 -6.58 1.42
N MET A 188 -16.41 -7.62 2.25
CA MET A 188 -17.56 -8.52 2.22
C MET A 188 -18.77 -8.00 3.01
N ALA A 189 -18.55 -7.12 3.99
CA ALA A 189 -19.59 -6.66 4.90
C ALA A 189 -20.39 -5.45 4.36
N TYR A 190 -19.77 -4.62 3.51
CA TYR A 190 -20.41 -3.43 2.93
C TYR A 190 -21.21 -3.76 1.67
N PHE A 191 -22.31 -3.04 1.43
CA PHE A 191 -23.24 -3.31 0.33
C PHE A 191 -22.60 -3.18 -1.07
N ASP A 192 -21.79 -2.14 -1.28
CA ASP A 192 -21.04 -1.92 -2.52
C ASP A 192 -19.64 -2.58 -2.49
N GLY A 193 -19.40 -3.42 -1.47
CA GLY A 193 -18.17 -4.15 -1.23
C GLY A 193 -16.91 -3.30 -1.31
N GLY A 194 -15.89 -3.79 -2.03
CA GLY A 194 -14.61 -3.08 -2.19
C GLY A 194 -14.64 -1.85 -3.12
N ASP A 195 -15.80 -1.50 -3.68
CA ASP A 195 -16.01 -0.24 -4.40
C ASP A 195 -16.54 0.87 -3.46
N ASP A 196 -16.96 0.52 -2.24
CA ASP A 196 -17.31 1.48 -1.19
C ASP A 196 -16.04 2.12 -0.58
N PRO A 197 -15.90 3.46 -0.62
CA PRO A 197 -14.74 4.16 -0.03
C PRO A 197 -14.63 4.00 1.49
N LEU A 198 -15.70 3.61 2.18
CA LEU A 198 -15.68 3.31 3.62
C LEU A 198 -15.15 1.91 3.90
N ALA A 199 -15.28 0.97 2.96
CA ALA A 199 -14.81 -0.40 3.12
C ALA A 199 -13.32 -0.52 2.77
N ALA A 200 -12.91 0.07 1.65
CA ALA A 200 -11.55 -0.05 1.14
C ALA A 200 -11.08 1.21 0.42
N GLN A 201 -9.77 1.42 0.41
CA GLN A 201 -9.11 2.42 -0.40
C GLN A 201 -7.98 1.81 -1.25
N VAL A 202 -7.66 2.45 -2.36
CA VAL A 202 -6.63 1.95 -3.29
C VAL A 202 -5.33 2.70 -3.07
N ILE A 203 -4.27 1.95 -2.76
CA ILE A 203 -2.90 2.46 -2.65
C ILE A 203 -2.03 2.01 -3.83
N ASN A 204 -1.05 2.82 -4.19
CA ASN A 204 -0.03 2.46 -5.18
C ASN A 204 1.17 1.82 -4.47
N THR A 205 1.42 0.54 -4.74
CA THR A 205 2.59 -0.19 -4.24
C THR A 205 3.59 -0.47 -5.37
N ALA A 206 4.79 -0.93 -5.03
CA ALA A 206 5.79 -1.34 -6.02
C ALA A 206 5.30 -2.52 -6.90
N ASP A 207 4.41 -3.36 -6.37
CA ASP A 207 3.81 -4.50 -7.06
C ASP A 207 2.51 -4.13 -7.80
N GLY A 208 2.15 -2.84 -7.84
CA GLY A 208 0.95 -2.32 -8.49
C GLY A 208 -0.08 -1.74 -7.51
N LYS A 209 -1.28 -1.49 -8.03
CA LYS A 209 -2.40 -0.99 -7.23
C LYS A 209 -2.92 -2.09 -6.31
N ARG A 210 -3.14 -1.78 -5.04
CA ARG A 210 -3.69 -2.70 -4.02
C ARG A 210 -4.84 -2.04 -3.29
N ARG A 211 -5.92 -2.80 -3.05
CA ARG A 211 -6.99 -2.41 -2.14
C ARG A 211 -6.57 -2.74 -0.72
N VAL A 212 -6.77 -1.80 0.19
CA VAL A 212 -6.43 -1.91 1.60
C VAL A 212 -7.55 -1.34 2.45
N VAL A 213 -7.53 -1.67 3.73
CA VAL A 213 -8.43 -1.10 4.73
C VAL A 213 -8.53 0.41 4.61
N CYS A 214 -9.74 0.94 4.72
CA CYS A 214 -9.95 2.39 4.80
C CYS A 214 -9.30 2.93 6.08
N PHE A 215 -8.52 4.01 5.95
CA PHE A 215 -7.90 4.72 7.06
C PHE A 215 -7.88 6.21 6.75
N ALA A 216 -8.00 7.03 7.79
CA ALA A 216 -7.81 8.47 7.68
C ALA A 216 -6.33 8.83 7.52
N GLU A 217 -6.05 9.90 6.77
CA GLU A 217 -4.70 10.41 6.58
C GLU A 217 -4.51 11.79 7.23
N ASP A 218 -3.36 11.99 7.88
CA ASP A 218 -2.92 13.27 8.43
C ASP A 218 -1.45 13.51 8.04
N ASP A 219 -0.86 14.65 8.42
CA ASP A 219 0.54 14.97 8.10
C ASP A 219 1.52 14.07 8.89
N GLU A 220 1.11 13.63 10.08
CA GLU A 220 1.84 12.71 10.95
C GLU A 220 0.94 11.56 11.44
N VAL A 221 1.52 10.55 12.10
CA VAL A 221 0.71 9.50 12.74
C VAL A 221 0.05 10.09 13.97
N LYS A 222 -1.28 10.14 13.98
CA LYS A 222 -2.06 10.71 15.07
C LYS A 222 -3.02 9.68 15.64
N VAL A 223 -3.20 9.72 16.95
CA VAL A 223 -4.22 8.96 17.66
C VAL A 223 -5.30 9.94 18.11
N ASP A 224 -6.56 9.59 17.88
CA ASP A 224 -7.69 10.38 18.34
C ASP A 224 -7.94 10.11 19.84
N PRO A 225 -7.86 11.14 20.73
CA PRO A 225 -7.96 10.94 22.17
C PRO A 225 -9.32 10.41 22.62
N ASP A 226 -10.41 10.91 22.04
CA ASP A 226 -11.77 10.48 22.41
C ASP A 226 -12.01 9.01 22.01
N SER A 227 -11.57 8.64 20.81
CA SER A 227 -11.59 7.26 20.34
C SER A 227 -10.71 6.35 21.20
N ALA A 228 -9.52 6.81 21.61
CA ALA A 228 -8.63 6.04 22.46
C ALA A 228 -9.26 5.77 23.84
N ALA A 229 -9.81 6.81 24.48
CA ALA A 229 -10.52 6.70 25.75
C ALA A 229 -11.72 5.74 25.63
N PHE A 230 -12.52 5.87 24.57
CA PHE A 230 -13.65 4.98 24.33
C PHE A 230 -13.23 3.52 24.14
N ILE A 231 -12.16 3.27 23.37
CA ILE A 231 -11.68 1.91 23.12
C ILE A 231 -11.24 1.24 24.43
N ILE A 232 -10.50 1.96 25.25
CA ILE A 232 -9.96 1.45 26.51
C ILE A 232 -11.12 1.19 27.49
N TRP A 233 -11.95 2.19 27.77
CA TRP A 233 -12.89 2.11 28.88
C TRP A 233 -14.20 1.39 28.53
N ASN A 234 -14.64 1.45 27.28
CA ASN A 234 -15.96 0.96 26.89
C ASN A 234 -15.89 -0.27 25.97
N GLU A 235 -15.00 -0.26 24.99
CA GLU A 235 -14.97 -1.27 23.92
C GLU A 235 -14.14 -2.52 24.30
N TYR A 236 -13.13 -2.36 25.16
CA TYR A 236 -12.22 -3.43 25.55
C TYR A 236 -12.90 -4.73 26.03
N PRO A 237 -13.97 -4.71 26.87
CA PRO A 237 -14.66 -5.94 27.27
C PRO A 237 -15.15 -6.78 26.08
N ARG A 238 -15.70 -6.11 25.05
CA ARG A 238 -16.18 -6.77 23.81
C ARG A 238 -15.01 -7.30 22.98
N LEU A 239 -13.93 -6.53 22.88
CA LEU A 239 -12.71 -6.95 22.16
C LEU A 239 -12.11 -8.19 22.83
N ARG A 240 -11.92 -8.17 24.15
CA ARG A 240 -11.38 -9.29 24.92
C ARG A 240 -12.19 -10.57 24.69
N GLU A 241 -13.51 -10.52 24.74
CA GLU A 241 -14.37 -11.68 24.48
C GLU A 241 -14.17 -12.20 23.04
N SER A 242 -14.06 -11.29 22.07
CA SER A 242 -13.84 -11.65 20.66
C SER A 242 -12.47 -12.28 20.42
N VAL A 243 -11.43 -11.81 21.13
CA VAL A 243 -10.09 -12.41 21.12
C VAL A 243 -10.12 -13.83 21.69
N LEU A 244 -10.80 -14.04 22.82
CA LEU A 244 -10.95 -15.36 23.43
C LEU A 244 -11.70 -16.35 22.52
N LYS A 245 -12.64 -15.86 21.71
CA LYS A 245 -13.33 -16.64 20.67
C LYS A 245 -12.50 -16.88 19.40
N GLY A 246 -11.29 -16.31 19.30
CA GLY A 246 -10.41 -16.47 18.15
C GLY A 246 -10.83 -15.66 16.92
N HIS A 247 -11.67 -14.63 17.07
CA HIS A 247 -12.13 -13.81 15.94
C HIS A 247 -11.08 -12.80 15.46
N TYR A 248 -10.04 -12.54 16.26
CA TYR A 248 -8.98 -11.58 15.94
C TYR A 248 -7.63 -12.27 15.79
N THR A 249 -6.92 -11.90 14.73
CA THR A 249 -5.47 -12.05 14.57
C THR A 249 -4.77 -10.72 14.92
N PRO A 250 -3.45 -10.71 15.22
CA PRO A 250 -2.71 -9.47 15.42
C PRO A 250 -2.89 -8.47 14.26
N GLY A 251 -2.85 -8.95 13.01
CA GLY A 251 -3.10 -8.11 11.85
C GLY A 251 -4.49 -7.48 11.82
N SER A 252 -5.53 -8.24 12.15
CA SER A 252 -6.91 -7.72 12.20
C SER A 252 -7.14 -6.72 13.34
N ALA A 253 -6.35 -6.80 14.42
CA ALA A 253 -6.40 -5.81 15.50
C ALA A 253 -5.85 -4.44 15.02
N ALA A 254 -4.77 -4.45 14.24
CA ALA A 254 -4.28 -3.22 13.62
C ALA A 254 -5.30 -2.63 12.63
N GLN A 255 -5.96 -3.48 11.82
CA GLN A 255 -7.04 -3.04 10.93
C GLN A 255 -8.24 -2.48 11.69
N PHE A 256 -8.56 -3.04 12.87
CA PHE A 256 -9.62 -2.51 13.72
C PHE A 256 -9.36 -1.04 14.11
N TYR A 257 -8.15 -0.70 14.57
CA TYR A 257 -7.83 0.70 14.91
C TYR A 257 -7.95 1.66 13.73
N LEU A 258 -7.56 1.20 12.54
CA LEU A 258 -7.66 1.98 11.30
C LEU A 258 -9.12 2.19 10.88
N ARG A 259 -9.93 1.13 10.86
CA ARG A 259 -11.36 1.21 10.53
C ARG A 259 -12.16 2.02 11.55
N PHE A 260 -11.82 1.88 12.84
CA PHE A 260 -12.47 2.65 13.90
C PHE A 260 -12.19 4.15 13.77
N GLY A 261 -11.12 4.54 13.06
CA GLY A 261 -10.68 5.93 12.96
C GLY A 261 -9.87 6.40 14.17
N ALA A 262 -9.52 5.50 15.09
CA ALA A 262 -8.70 5.82 16.26
C ALA A 262 -7.26 6.23 15.87
N ILE A 263 -6.76 5.73 14.74
CA ILE A 263 -5.41 6.02 14.24
C ILE A 263 -5.48 6.53 12.82
N GLN A 264 -4.77 7.64 12.59
CA GLN A 264 -4.61 8.28 11.30
C GLN A 264 -3.17 8.10 10.84
N LEU A 265 -2.98 7.69 9.58
CA LEU A 265 -1.66 7.44 9.01
C LEU A 265 -1.12 8.67 8.30
N ALA A 266 0.20 8.81 8.24
CA ALA A 266 0.81 9.90 7.49
C ALA A 266 0.51 9.81 5.98
N LYS A 267 0.12 10.93 5.36
CA LYS A 267 -0.22 11.05 3.94
C LYS A 267 0.81 10.40 3.03
N GLY A 268 0.35 9.57 2.10
CA GLY A 268 1.21 8.90 1.12
C GLY A 268 2.13 7.81 1.70
N LYS A 269 1.99 7.45 2.98
CA LYS A 269 2.74 6.34 3.60
C LYS A 269 1.98 5.01 3.59
N GLY A 270 0.77 4.93 3.02
CA GLY A 270 -0.01 3.70 2.95
C GLY A 270 0.76 2.48 2.41
N ALA A 271 1.57 2.65 1.37
CA ALA A 271 2.40 1.57 0.81
C ALA A 271 3.52 1.09 1.76
N LEU A 272 4.07 2.00 2.58
CA LEU A 272 5.07 1.65 3.60
C LEU A 272 4.42 0.81 4.70
N TYR A 273 3.27 1.25 5.20
CA TYR A 273 2.49 0.54 6.21
C TYR A 273 2.06 -0.84 5.69
N HIS A 274 1.52 -0.93 4.46
CA HIS A 274 1.18 -2.20 3.84
C HIS A 274 2.37 -3.19 3.85
N ARG A 275 3.57 -2.77 3.42
CA ARG A 275 4.79 -3.61 3.45
C ARG A 275 5.21 -4.00 4.87
N MET A 276 5.08 -3.08 5.83
CA MET A 276 5.39 -3.35 7.24
C MET A 276 4.46 -4.41 7.84
N MET A 277 3.18 -4.41 7.47
CA MET A 277 2.21 -5.42 7.88
C MET A 277 2.44 -6.77 7.19
N GLN A 278 2.76 -6.78 5.88
CA GLN A 278 3.17 -8.00 5.17
C GLN A 278 4.38 -8.67 5.85
N ARG A 279 5.34 -7.86 6.32
CA ARG A 279 6.49 -8.36 7.08
C ARG A 279 6.07 -9.01 8.40
N GLY A 280 5.20 -8.36 9.18
CA GLY A 280 4.68 -8.93 10.44
C GLY A 280 3.97 -10.26 10.22
N GLN A 281 3.08 -10.33 9.22
CA GLN A 281 2.39 -11.56 8.83
C GLN A 281 3.37 -12.66 8.42
N THR A 282 4.41 -12.32 7.65
CA THR A 282 5.46 -13.28 7.25
C THR A 282 6.18 -13.84 8.47
N TYR A 283 6.52 -13.01 9.46
CA TYR A 283 7.13 -13.49 10.71
C TYR A 283 6.20 -14.39 11.51
N HIS A 284 4.92 -14.03 11.60
CA HIS A 284 3.93 -14.84 12.30
C HIS A 284 3.76 -16.22 11.63
N GLN A 285 3.63 -16.27 10.30
CA GLN A 285 3.57 -17.52 9.53
C GLN A 285 4.84 -18.37 9.71
N MET A 286 6.00 -17.73 9.83
CA MET A 286 7.27 -18.41 10.12
C MET A 286 7.49 -18.69 11.61
N GLY A 287 6.56 -18.40 12.51
CA GLY A 287 6.73 -18.60 13.95
C GLY A 287 7.92 -17.83 14.54
N LEU A 288 8.17 -16.62 14.04
CA LEU A 288 9.22 -15.70 14.51
C LEU A 288 8.67 -14.55 15.37
N THR A 289 7.36 -14.59 15.67
CA THR A 289 6.69 -13.69 16.61
C THR A 289 7.08 -14.04 18.06
N GLY A 290 6.95 -13.08 18.98
CA GLY A 290 7.16 -13.30 20.40
C GLY A 290 8.63 -13.42 20.81
N LEU A 291 8.88 -14.11 21.92
CA LEU A 291 10.23 -14.31 22.45
C LEU A 291 11.04 -15.21 21.52
N GLN A 292 12.07 -14.64 20.91
CA GLN A 292 12.98 -15.34 20.01
C GLN A 292 14.41 -15.18 20.51
N THR A 293 15.18 -16.26 20.51
CA THR A 293 16.61 -16.25 20.83
C THR A 293 17.42 -16.69 19.61
N MET A 294 18.67 -16.25 19.51
CA MET A 294 19.54 -16.66 18.41
C MET A 294 19.76 -18.18 18.40
N GLU A 295 19.94 -18.77 19.58
CA GLU A 295 20.10 -20.22 19.75
C GLU A 295 18.84 -20.98 19.35
N GLY A 296 17.67 -20.49 19.76
CA GLY A 296 16.38 -21.06 19.38
C GLY A 296 16.18 -21.07 17.88
N ILE A 297 16.43 -19.94 17.20
CA ILE A 297 16.34 -19.85 15.74
C ILE A 297 17.36 -20.77 15.05
N GLN A 298 18.59 -20.89 15.58
CA GLN A 298 19.63 -21.74 15.00
C GLN A 298 19.30 -23.24 15.08
N GLN A 299 18.59 -23.67 16.13
CA GLN A 299 18.22 -25.07 16.34
C GLN A 299 17.01 -25.51 15.50
N ARG A 300 16.25 -24.56 14.95
CA ARG A 300 15.08 -24.85 14.11
C ARG A 300 15.47 -25.56 12.81
N LYS A 301 14.80 -26.69 12.55
CA LYS A 301 15.05 -27.53 11.35
C LYS A 301 14.18 -27.15 10.16
N ASP A 302 13.07 -26.46 10.41
CA ASP A 302 12.09 -26.04 9.41
C ASP A 302 12.58 -24.84 8.59
N VAL A 303 13.50 -24.05 9.14
CA VAL A 303 14.06 -22.87 8.47
C VAL A 303 15.52 -23.03 8.08
N LYS A 304 15.93 -22.38 6.99
CA LYS A 304 17.31 -22.41 6.53
C LYS A 304 18.12 -21.28 7.16
N VAL A 305 18.99 -21.64 8.12
CA VAL A 305 19.92 -20.72 8.78
C VAL A 305 21.35 -20.95 8.29
N LEU A 306 22.07 -19.86 8.00
CA LEU A 306 23.48 -19.86 7.61
C LEU A 306 24.31 -19.06 8.62
N SER A 307 25.57 -19.47 8.80
CA SER A 307 26.57 -18.65 9.47
C SER A 307 27.04 -17.52 8.57
N ASP A 308 27.60 -16.46 9.17
CA ASP A 308 28.10 -15.29 8.43
C ASP A 308 29.11 -15.65 7.32
N ALA A 309 30.04 -16.58 7.60
CA ALA A 309 31.01 -17.06 6.60
C ALA A 309 30.32 -17.74 5.40
N LYS A 310 29.38 -18.65 5.66
CA LYS A 310 28.62 -19.36 4.62
C LYS A 310 27.77 -18.40 3.78
N TYR A 311 27.16 -17.40 4.42
CA TYR A 311 26.38 -16.39 3.72
C TYR A 311 27.27 -15.51 2.82
N LYS A 312 28.42 -15.03 3.31
CA LYS A 312 29.38 -14.28 2.50
C LYS A 312 29.83 -15.06 1.26
N ASP A 313 30.06 -16.36 1.39
CA ASP A 313 30.41 -17.22 0.26
C ASP A 313 29.24 -17.37 -0.74
N LEU A 314 28.01 -17.48 -0.26
CA LEU A 314 26.81 -17.49 -1.10
C LEU A 314 26.68 -16.18 -1.90
N VAL A 315 26.88 -15.03 -1.24
CA VAL A 315 26.83 -13.71 -1.88
C VAL A 315 27.92 -13.59 -2.94
N LYS A 316 29.16 -13.99 -2.65
CA LYS A 316 30.27 -14.00 -3.63
C LYS A 316 29.91 -14.83 -4.87
N ARG A 317 29.33 -16.02 -4.70
CA ARG A 317 28.91 -16.87 -5.83
C ARG A 317 27.83 -16.21 -6.67
N LYS A 318 26.82 -15.60 -6.04
CA LYS A 318 25.74 -14.88 -6.75
C LYS A 318 26.27 -13.67 -7.54
N ILE A 319 27.16 -12.87 -6.93
CA ILE A 319 27.79 -11.73 -7.61
C ILE A 319 28.60 -12.21 -8.81
N LYS A 320 29.39 -13.28 -8.65
CA LYS A 320 30.13 -13.90 -9.76
C LYS A 320 29.21 -14.36 -10.89
N GLY A 321 28.06 -14.96 -10.55
CA GLY A 321 27.03 -15.36 -11.52
C GLY A 321 26.46 -14.17 -12.28
N ARG A 322 26.04 -13.11 -11.58
CA ARG A 322 25.52 -11.88 -12.21
C ARG A 322 26.57 -11.23 -13.12
N LEU A 323 27.82 -11.16 -12.68
CA LEU A 323 28.93 -10.65 -13.50
C LEU A 323 29.14 -11.48 -14.77
N ALA A 324 29.02 -12.80 -14.70
CA ALA A 324 29.10 -13.67 -15.87
C ALA A 324 27.95 -13.39 -16.86
N THR A 325 26.72 -13.22 -16.37
CA THR A 325 25.56 -12.86 -17.20
C THR A 325 25.74 -11.50 -17.87
N VAL A 326 26.19 -10.49 -17.11
CA VAL A 326 26.44 -9.15 -17.66
C VAL A 326 27.54 -9.20 -18.73
N ARG A 327 28.64 -9.91 -18.47
CA ARG A 327 29.71 -10.10 -19.46
C ARG A 327 29.21 -10.78 -20.72
N TRP A 328 28.35 -11.79 -20.59
CA TRP A 328 27.76 -12.48 -21.74
C TRP A 328 26.92 -11.53 -22.60
N TRP A 329 26.03 -10.74 -22.00
CA TRP A 329 25.22 -9.76 -22.73
C TRP A 329 26.05 -8.65 -23.37
N VAL A 330 27.07 -8.13 -22.67
CA VAL A 330 27.99 -7.14 -23.22
C VAL A 330 28.75 -7.72 -24.42
N ASN A 331 29.25 -8.94 -24.31
CA ASN A 331 29.95 -9.60 -25.41
C ASN A 331 29.01 -9.85 -26.60
N LEU A 332 27.77 -10.28 -26.35
CA LEU A 332 26.76 -10.47 -27.40
C LEU A 332 26.48 -9.15 -28.13
N HIS A 333 26.25 -8.07 -27.38
CA HIS A 333 26.01 -6.74 -27.94
C HIS A 333 27.20 -6.22 -28.77
N LEU A 334 28.42 -6.38 -28.26
CA LEU A 334 29.64 -6.01 -29.00
C LEU A 334 29.80 -6.84 -30.26
N THR A 335 29.46 -8.13 -30.20
CA THR A 335 29.50 -9.05 -31.36
C THR A 335 28.49 -8.61 -32.43
N PHE A 336 27.26 -8.26 -32.03
CA PHE A 336 26.25 -7.74 -32.94
C PHE A 336 26.70 -6.41 -33.58
N LYS A 337 27.18 -5.47 -32.76
CA LYS A 337 27.70 -4.19 -33.27
C LYS A 337 28.85 -4.37 -34.25
N TYR A 338 29.76 -5.31 -33.97
CA TYR A 338 30.85 -5.64 -34.88
C TYR A 338 30.32 -6.16 -36.23
N HIS A 339 29.44 -7.17 -36.21
CA HIS A 339 28.90 -7.75 -37.43
C HIS A 339 28.07 -6.77 -38.28
N LEU A 340 27.31 -5.89 -37.63
CA LEU A 340 26.54 -4.82 -38.27
C LEU A 340 27.46 -3.76 -38.88
N HIS A 341 28.42 -3.24 -38.12
CA HIS A 341 29.37 -2.22 -38.60
C HIS A 341 30.19 -2.70 -39.79
N HIS A 342 30.63 -3.95 -39.79
CA HIS A 342 31.43 -4.54 -40.86
C HIS A 342 30.62 -5.19 -41.99
N ARG A 343 29.28 -5.12 -41.95
CA ARG A 343 28.37 -5.68 -42.98
C ARG A 343 28.69 -7.13 -43.38
N THR A 344 29.05 -7.94 -42.38
CA THR A 344 29.28 -9.39 -42.58
C THR A 344 27.97 -10.09 -42.97
N PRO A 345 27.99 -11.30 -43.56
CA PRO A 345 26.77 -12.06 -43.88
C PRO A 345 25.82 -12.21 -42.68
N THR A 346 26.37 -12.44 -41.50
CA THR A 346 25.62 -12.49 -40.23
C THR A 346 25.00 -11.14 -39.87
N GLY A 347 25.74 -10.04 -40.07
CA GLY A 347 25.24 -8.69 -39.84
C GLY A 347 24.07 -8.33 -40.75
N LEU A 348 24.19 -8.62 -42.05
CA LEU A 348 23.12 -8.40 -43.03
C LEU A 348 21.87 -9.25 -42.74
N PHE A 349 22.07 -10.48 -42.26
CA PHE A 349 20.96 -11.33 -41.80
C PHE A 349 20.25 -10.71 -40.58
N ILE A 350 21.01 -10.25 -39.57
CA ILE A 350 20.46 -9.60 -38.38
C ILE A 350 19.70 -8.32 -38.76
N GLU A 351 20.28 -7.46 -39.59
CA GLU A 351 19.65 -6.23 -40.09
C GLU A 351 18.31 -6.53 -40.77
N LYS A 352 18.30 -7.51 -41.69
CA LYS A 352 17.07 -7.94 -42.36
C LYS A 352 16.00 -8.45 -41.38
N GLN A 353 16.38 -9.21 -40.35
CA GLN A 353 15.44 -9.70 -39.35
C GLN A 353 14.88 -8.56 -38.48
N LEU A 354 15.74 -7.63 -38.04
CA LEU A 354 15.32 -6.46 -37.26
C LEU A 354 14.38 -5.56 -38.06
N ASP A 355 14.66 -5.34 -39.35
CA ASP A 355 13.79 -4.57 -40.24
C ASP A 355 12.43 -5.25 -40.43
N GLN A 356 12.42 -6.58 -40.59
CA GLN A 356 11.18 -7.36 -40.66
C GLN A 356 10.35 -7.26 -39.38
N GLU A 357 10.98 -7.43 -38.21
CA GLU A 357 10.30 -7.30 -36.92
C GLU A 357 9.76 -5.88 -36.70
N ALA A 358 10.54 -4.85 -37.06
CA ALA A 358 10.11 -3.45 -36.98
C ALA A 358 8.90 -3.16 -37.87
N MET A 359 8.92 -3.66 -39.12
CA MET A 359 7.76 -3.56 -40.03
C MET A 359 6.53 -4.28 -39.48
N GLU A 360 6.70 -5.48 -38.91
CA GLU A 360 5.61 -6.23 -38.29
C GLU A 360 5.05 -5.58 -37.02
N GLU A 361 5.91 -4.97 -36.20
CA GLU A 361 5.50 -4.22 -35.02
C GLU A 361 4.74 -2.95 -35.41
N GLN A 362 5.23 -2.20 -36.40
CA GLN A 362 4.55 -1.02 -36.92
C GLN A 362 3.18 -1.38 -37.53
N LYS A 363 3.09 -2.48 -38.27
CA LYS A 363 1.82 -2.98 -38.80
C LYS A 363 0.84 -3.39 -37.69
N ARG A 364 1.30 -4.12 -36.67
CA ARG A 364 0.47 -4.47 -35.50
C ARG A 364 0.00 -3.24 -34.73
N HIS A 365 0.85 -2.22 -34.62
CA HIS A 365 0.51 -0.95 -34.00
C HIS A 365 -0.58 -0.21 -34.81
N GLN A 366 -0.43 -0.14 -36.13
CA GLN A 366 -1.45 0.40 -37.05
C GLN A 366 -2.79 -0.32 -36.92
N GLU A 367 -2.79 -1.65 -36.94
CA GLU A 367 -4.00 -2.48 -36.83
C GLU A 367 -4.72 -2.25 -35.49
N ARG A 368 -3.98 -2.11 -34.38
CA ARG A 368 -4.57 -1.81 -33.06
C ARG A 368 -5.28 -0.45 -33.06
N TRP A 369 -4.63 0.59 -33.59
CA TRP A 369 -5.22 1.93 -33.68
C TRP A 369 -6.43 1.97 -34.60
N PHE A 370 -6.33 1.32 -35.77
CA PHE A 370 -7.44 1.17 -36.68
C PHE A 370 -8.64 0.50 -36.00
N ASN A 371 -8.44 -0.64 -35.36
CA ASN A 371 -9.51 -1.35 -34.66
C ASN A 371 -10.13 -0.51 -33.53
N TYR A 372 -9.31 0.19 -32.74
CA TYR A 372 -9.77 1.05 -31.65
C TYR A 372 -10.69 2.18 -32.14
N VAL A 373 -10.25 2.91 -33.17
CA VAL A 373 -10.98 4.07 -33.71
C VAL A 373 -12.23 3.62 -34.47
N THR A 374 -12.09 2.62 -35.34
CA THR A 374 -13.19 2.06 -36.10
C THR A 374 -14.27 1.46 -35.19
N ASP A 375 -13.90 0.72 -34.15
CA ASP A 375 -14.88 0.14 -33.22
C ASP A 375 -15.68 1.23 -32.49
N ALA A 376 -15.00 2.26 -31.99
CA ALA A 376 -15.66 3.39 -31.33
C ALA A 376 -16.63 4.13 -32.27
N MET A 377 -16.21 4.36 -33.51
CA MET A 377 -17.03 5.00 -34.53
C MET A 377 -18.22 4.15 -34.97
N LEU A 378 -18.02 2.86 -35.21
CA LEU A 378 -19.08 1.92 -35.61
C LEU A 378 -20.08 1.69 -34.48
N CYS A 379 -19.64 1.63 -33.22
CA CYS A 379 -20.51 1.61 -32.05
C CYS A 379 -21.41 2.85 -32.00
N TYR A 380 -20.86 4.04 -32.26
CA TYR A 380 -21.66 5.26 -32.36
C TYR A 380 -22.66 5.20 -33.53
N SER A 381 -22.25 4.73 -34.71
CA SER A 381 -23.16 4.52 -35.83
C SER A 381 -24.28 3.53 -35.52
N SER A 382 -23.98 2.45 -34.83
CA SER A 382 -24.96 1.46 -34.37
C SER A 382 -25.96 2.08 -33.38
N ALA A 383 -25.47 2.88 -32.42
CA ALA A 383 -26.31 3.62 -31.47
C ALA A 383 -27.21 4.66 -32.15
N PHE A 384 -26.71 5.33 -33.19
CA PHE A 384 -27.54 6.19 -34.04
C PHE A 384 -28.63 5.39 -34.73
N CYS A 385 -28.31 4.22 -35.31
CA CYS A 385 -29.28 3.38 -35.99
C CYS A 385 -30.38 2.89 -35.04
N MET A 386 -30.02 2.45 -33.83
CA MET A 386 -30.98 2.12 -32.78
C MET A 386 -31.92 3.28 -32.46
N SER A 387 -31.38 4.48 -32.29
CA SER A 387 -32.19 5.66 -31.98
C SER A 387 -33.15 6.06 -33.10
N VAL A 388 -32.78 5.86 -34.36
CA VAL A 388 -33.65 6.16 -35.52
C VAL A 388 -34.76 5.12 -35.66
N MET A 389 -34.43 3.84 -35.44
CA MET A 389 -35.41 2.75 -35.48
C MET A 389 -36.46 2.89 -34.38
N GLU A 390 -36.04 3.10 -33.13
CA GLU A 390 -36.99 3.22 -32.02
C GLU A 390 -37.75 4.55 -32.02
N GLY A 391 -37.12 5.65 -32.41
CA GLY A 391 -37.75 6.98 -32.42
C GLY A 391 -38.89 7.17 -33.43
N ARG A 392 -39.08 6.22 -34.36
CA ARG A 392 -40.20 6.20 -35.32
C ARG A 392 -41.24 5.12 -35.01
N GLU A 393 -40.92 4.12 -34.19
CA GLU A 393 -41.82 3.02 -33.80
C GLU A 393 -42.30 3.10 -32.32
N GLY A 394 -41.78 4.01 -31.49
CA GLY A 394 -42.23 4.21 -30.10
C GLY A 394 -41.68 5.47 -29.43
N SER A 395 -42.32 5.94 -28.35
CA SER A 395 -41.90 7.13 -27.61
C SER A 395 -40.48 6.97 -27.03
N GLY A 396 -39.66 8.01 -27.20
CA GLY A 396 -38.21 7.89 -27.09
C GLY A 396 -37.69 7.45 -25.72
N ASN A 397 -37.02 6.30 -25.71
CA ASN A 397 -36.39 5.70 -24.55
C ASN A 397 -35.18 6.54 -24.08
N ALA A 398 -35.25 7.13 -22.89
CA ALA A 398 -34.19 7.99 -22.34
C ALA A 398 -32.83 7.27 -22.23
N ASN A 399 -32.84 5.95 -22.06
CA ASN A 399 -31.64 5.12 -21.98
C ASN A 399 -30.87 5.06 -23.29
N ILE A 400 -31.55 5.04 -24.44
CA ILE A 400 -30.90 5.01 -25.76
C ILE A 400 -30.25 6.34 -26.09
N ARG A 401 -30.87 7.45 -25.71
CA ARG A 401 -30.24 8.78 -25.86
C ARG A 401 -28.98 8.91 -25.00
N ARG A 402 -29.01 8.39 -23.77
CA ARG A 402 -27.82 8.32 -22.89
C ARG A 402 -26.73 7.44 -23.49
N TYR A 403 -27.09 6.26 -23.98
CA TYR A 403 -26.18 5.34 -24.65
C TYR A 403 -25.53 5.97 -25.89
N MET A 404 -26.34 6.58 -26.77
CA MET A 404 -25.87 7.29 -27.96
C MET A 404 -24.93 8.45 -27.61
N ALA A 405 -25.24 9.23 -26.57
CA ALA A 405 -24.38 10.31 -26.09
C ALA A 405 -23.04 9.78 -25.55
N ALA A 406 -23.05 8.67 -24.81
CA ALA A 406 -21.85 8.02 -24.31
C ALA A 406 -20.97 7.46 -25.44
N THR A 407 -21.55 6.73 -26.40
CA THR A 407 -20.82 6.19 -27.55
C THR A 407 -20.29 7.30 -28.47
N ARG A 408 -21.02 8.41 -28.60
CA ARG A 408 -20.57 9.59 -29.34
C ARG A 408 -19.34 10.23 -28.71
N ARG A 409 -19.33 10.38 -27.38
CA ARG A 409 -18.16 10.88 -26.64
C ARG A 409 -16.97 9.95 -26.84
N LYS A 410 -17.17 8.64 -26.70
CA LYS A 410 -16.13 7.62 -26.90
C LYS A 410 -15.52 7.70 -28.32
N ALA A 411 -16.35 7.82 -29.36
CA ALA A 411 -15.88 7.97 -30.73
C ALA A 411 -15.08 9.26 -30.95
N TYR A 412 -15.50 10.37 -30.34
CA TYR A 412 -14.78 11.64 -30.45
C TYR A 412 -13.45 11.61 -29.69
N THR A 413 -13.43 11.04 -28.49
CA THR A 413 -12.20 10.83 -27.72
C THR A 413 -11.21 9.96 -28.47
N ALA A 414 -11.64 8.84 -29.04
CA ALA A 414 -10.76 7.96 -29.83
C ALA A 414 -10.15 8.66 -31.06
N LEU A 415 -10.93 9.53 -31.73
CA LEU A 415 -10.44 10.34 -32.84
C LEU A 415 -9.46 11.43 -32.39
N CYS A 416 -9.70 12.09 -31.26
CA CYS A 416 -8.76 13.07 -30.70
C CYS A 416 -7.44 12.40 -30.29
N GLU A 417 -7.50 11.26 -29.60
CA GLU A 417 -6.31 10.48 -29.19
C GLU A 417 -5.50 10.01 -30.41
N LEU A 418 -6.16 9.65 -31.52
CA LEU A 418 -5.47 9.34 -32.77
C LEU A 418 -4.75 10.58 -33.34
N LEU A 419 -5.39 11.74 -33.31
CA LEU A 419 -4.87 13.00 -33.84
C LEU A 419 -3.74 13.59 -32.98
N ASP A 420 -3.69 13.28 -31.68
CA ASP A 420 -2.55 13.65 -30.82
C ASP A 420 -1.21 12.99 -31.28
N ASN A 421 -1.26 12.05 -32.23
CA ASN A 421 -0.09 11.39 -32.84
C ASN A 421 0.25 11.94 -34.25
N THR A 422 0.09 13.24 -34.48
CA THR A 422 0.25 13.91 -35.80
C THR A 422 1.60 13.70 -36.48
N ASP A 423 2.69 13.52 -35.72
CA ASP A 423 4.04 13.36 -36.27
C ASP A 423 4.29 11.98 -36.89
N ALA A 424 3.35 11.05 -36.75
CA ALA A 424 3.55 9.67 -37.15
C ALA A 424 3.02 9.37 -38.57
N GLN A 425 3.88 8.89 -39.47
CA GLN A 425 3.50 8.52 -40.84
C GLN A 425 2.33 7.52 -40.91
N TRP A 426 2.22 6.64 -39.91
CA TRP A 426 1.17 5.63 -39.83
C TRP A 426 -0.23 6.17 -39.51
N MET A 427 -0.33 7.38 -38.95
CA MET A 427 -1.62 7.99 -38.57
C MET A 427 -2.48 8.25 -39.81
N ASN A 428 -1.87 8.78 -40.88
CA ASN A 428 -2.55 9.03 -42.15
C ASN A 428 -3.14 7.75 -42.73
N ASP A 429 -2.41 6.63 -42.68
CA ASP A 429 -2.89 5.34 -43.16
C ASP A 429 -4.10 4.84 -42.37
N VAL A 430 -4.10 5.03 -41.04
CA VAL A 430 -5.22 4.66 -40.17
C VAL A 430 -6.45 5.52 -40.44
N VAL A 431 -6.28 6.84 -40.60
CA VAL A 431 -7.38 7.76 -40.94
C VAL A 431 -7.97 7.43 -42.31
N GLN A 432 -7.13 7.22 -43.32
CA GLN A 432 -7.59 6.86 -44.66
C GLN A 432 -8.30 5.50 -44.67
N SER A 433 -7.79 4.52 -43.92
CA SER A 433 -8.44 3.21 -43.79
C SER A 433 -9.80 3.33 -43.10
N ALA A 434 -9.91 4.13 -42.04
CA ALA A 434 -11.17 4.35 -41.32
C ALA A 434 -12.20 5.07 -42.19
N VAL A 435 -11.78 6.09 -42.94
CA VAL A 435 -12.63 6.77 -43.94
C VAL A 435 -13.05 5.80 -45.03
N GLY A 436 -12.12 5.00 -45.56
CA GLY A 436 -12.37 4.00 -46.59
C GLY A 436 -13.40 2.96 -46.19
N GLN A 437 -13.46 2.57 -44.91
CA GLN A 437 -14.55 1.71 -44.43
C GLN A 437 -15.92 2.37 -44.53
N TYR A 438 -16.05 3.64 -44.16
CA TYR A 438 -17.32 4.37 -44.28
C TYR A 438 -17.68 4.68 -45.73
N GLU A 439 -16.70 4.91 -46.60
CA GLU A 439 -16.90 5.03 -48.05
C GLU A 439 -17.39 3.72 -48.68
N ALA A 440 -16.86 2.58 -48.24
CA ALA A 440 -17.37 1.26 -48.65
C ALA A 440 -18.82 1.03 -48.21
N ILE A 441 -19.19 1.46 -47.00
CA ILE A 441 -20.60 1.46 -46.55
C ILE A 441 -21.45 2.33 -47.46
N GLN A 442 -20.98 3.54 -47.79
CA GLN A 442 -21.71 4.46 -48.66
C GLN A 442 -21.91 3.87 -50.06
N ALA A 443 -20.86 3.28 -50.65
CA ALA A 443 -20.92 2.64 -51.97
C ALA A 443 -21.91 1.47 -52.00
N ALA A 444 -21.88 0.60 -50.98
CA ALA A 444 -22.81 -0.49 -50.85
C ALA A 444 -24.27 -0.01 -50.73
N LEU A 445 -24.52 1.10 -50.03
CA LEU A 445 -25.85 1.71 -49.93
C LEU A 445 -26.35 2.29 -51.26
N THR A 446 -25.45 2.86 -52.08
CA THR A 446 -25.80 3.39 -53.41
C THR A 446 -26.05 2.31 -54.46
N GLU A 447 -25.35 1.18 -54.37
CA GLU A 447 -25.48 0.05 -55.30
C GLU A 447 -26.61 -0.91 -54.91
N GLY A 448 -27.17 -0.78 -53.70
CA GLY A 448 -28.17 -1.71 -53.17
C GLY A 448 -27.59 -3.06 -52.72
N SER A 449 -26.28 -3.12 -52.52
CA SER A 449 -25.53 -4.32 -52.12
C SER A 449 -25.64 -4.59 -50.62
N ALA A 450 -25.49 -5.86 -50.22
CA ALA A 450 -25.47 -6.23 -48.80
C ALA A 450 -24.22 -5.69 -48.09
N LEU A 451 -24.39 -5.11 -46.90
CA LEU A 451 -23.28 -4.64 -46.07
C LEU A 451 -22.56 -5.82 -45.42
N ALA A 452 -21.24 -5.86 -45.53
CA ALA A 452 -20.38 -6.88 -44.91
C ALA A 452 -19.99 -6.54 -43.45
N ILE A 453 -20.89 -5.89 -42.69
CA ILE A 453 -20.62 -5.43 -41.31
C ILE A 453 -21.43 -6.26 -40.33
N TYR A 454 -20.79 -6.71 -39.25
CA TYR A 454 -21.41 -7.59 -38.25
C TYR A 454 -22.33 -6.85 -37.23
N LEU A 455 -22.73 -5.61 -37.51
CA LEU A 455 -23.55 -4.82 -36.60
C LEU A 455 -25.01 -4.83 -37.04
N ASP A 456 -25.82 -5.57 -36.28
CA ASP A 456 -27.23 -5.86 -36.59
C ASP A 456 -28.07 -4.61 -36.87
N TRP A 457 -27.88 -3.53 -36.10
CA TRP A 457 -28.66 -2.30 -36.27
C TRP A 457 -28.30 -1.51 -37.52
N ILE A 458 -27.04 -1.57 -37.97
CA ILE A 458 -26.61 -0.92 -39.21
C ILE A 458 -27.20 -1.67 -40.41
N ASN A 459 -27.16 -3.00 -40.39
CA ASN A 459 -27.77 -3.86 -41.40
C ASN A 459 -29.30 -3.76 -41.43
N LEU A 460 -29.93 -3.58 -40.28
CA LEU A 460 -31.38 -3.42 -40.19
C LEU A 460 -31.83 -2.08 -40.75
N LEU A 461 -31.13 -0.99 -40.40
CA LEU A 461 -31.44 0.34 -40.91
C LEU A 461 -31.15 0.47 -42.41
N SER A 462 -30.11 -0.18 -42.94
CA SER A 462 -29.81 -0.15 -44.38
C SER A 462 -30.95 -0.70 -45.23
N LYS A 463 -31.65 -1.74 -44.75
CA LYS A 463 -32.80 -2.35 -45.43
C LYS A 463 -34.09 -1.53 -45.29
N ARG A 464 -34.33 -0.94 -44.12
CA ARG A 464 -35.60 -0.24 -43.82
C ARG A 464 -35.59 1.24 -44.20
N HIS A 465 -34.47 1.94 -43.97
CA HIS A 465 -34.34 3.39 -44.15
C HIS A 465 -32.94 3.78 -44.69
N PRO A 466 -32.58 3.38 -45.93
CA PRO A 466 -31.25 3.59 -46.49
C PRO A 466 -30.83 5.07 -46.53
N ALA A 467 -31.75 5.98 -46.86
CA ALA A 467 -31.47 7.42 -46.94
C ALA A 467 -31.05 8.06 -45.60
N SER A 468 -31.56 7.54 -44.48
CA SER A 468 -31.18 8.02 -43.14
C SER A 468 -29.78 7.54 -42.74
N LEU A 469 -29.44 6.30 -43.08
CA LEU A 469 -28.12 5.74 -42.87
C LEU A 469 -27.07 6.42 -43.75
N GLU A 470 -27.38 6.65 -45.04
CA GLU A 470 -26.52 7.35 -45.98
C GLU A 470 -26.16 8.77 -45.51
N ARG A 471 -27.14 9.51 -44.97
CA ARG A 471 -26.91 10.84 -44.39
C ARG A 471 -25.98 10.80 -43.18
N HIS A 472 -26.13 9.79 -42.32
CA HIS A 472 -25.26 9.60 -41.15
C HIS A 472 -23.84 9.22 -41.54
N VAL A 473 -23.67 8.27 -42.47
CA VAL A 473 -22.37 7.86 -43.01
C VAL A 473 -21.63 9.04 -43.65
N ARG A 474 -22.31 9.84 -44.48
CA ARG A 474 -21.72 11.08 -45.04
C ARG A 474 -21.34 12.09 -43.96
N THR A 475 -22.08 12.14 -42.84
CA THR A 475 -21.76 13.02 -41.71
C THR A 475 -20.53 12.53 -40.97
N MET A 476 -20.38 11.21 -40.79
CA MET A 476 -19.20 10.59 -40.18
C MET A 476 -17.94 10.81 -41.02
N ILE A 477 -18.00 10.57 -42.34
CA ILE A 477 -16.88 10.84 -43.27
C ILE A 477 -16.46 12.31 -43.16
N LYS A 478 -17.42 13.24 -43.23
CA LYS A 478 -17.14 14.68 -43.10
C LYS A 478 -16.59 15.05 -41.73
N ALA A 479 -17.02 14.39 -40.65
CA ALA A 479 -16.54 14.66 -39.30
C ALA A 479 -15.07 14.28 -39.15
N VAL A 480 -14.69 13.08 -39.61
CA VAL A 480 -13.31 12.59 -39.58
C VAL A 480 -12.40 13.46 -40.47
N GLN A 481 -12.83 13.74 -41.70
CA GLN A 481 -12.07 14.59 -42.62
C GLN A 481 -11.92 16.03 -42.13
N ARG A 482 -12.93 16.59 -41.43
CA ARG A 482 -12.84 17.94 -40.85
C ARG A 482 -11.90 17.99 -39.66
N LEU A 483 -11.91 16.97 -38.81
CA LEU A 483 -11.01 16.89 -37.66
C LEU A 483 -9.56 16.77 -38.15
N HIS A 484 -9.30 15.91 -39.12
CA HIS A 484 -7.99 15.78 -39.75
C HIS A 484 -7.47 17.08 -40.40
N ARG A 485 -8.32 17.80 -41.16
CA ARG A 485 -7.94 19.09 -41.78
C ARG A 485 -7.75 20.25 -40.80
N ARG A 486 -8.41 20.21 -39.64
CA ARG A 486 -8.34 21.30 -38.65
C ARG A 486 -6.94 21.37 -38.03
N ASP A 487 -6.31 20.20 -37.83
CA ASP A 487 -4.94 20.10 -37.33
C ASP A 487 -3.89 20.42 -38.41
N ASP A 488 -4.13 20.06 -39.69
CA ASP A 488 -3.28 20.50 -40.81
C ASP A 488 -3.15 22.04 -40.88
N THR A 489 -4.24 22.77 -40.58
CA THR A 489 -4.22 24.24 -40.52
C THR A 489 -3.53 24.81 -39.27
N GLU A 490 -3.50 24.08 -38.16
CA GLU A 490 -2.74 24.48 -36.96
C GLU A 490 -1.24 24.17 -37.12
N LEU A 491 -0.89 23.05 -37.78
CA LEU A 491 0.48 22.71 -38.23
C LEU A 491 1.05 23.73 -39.23
N GLN A 492 0.26 24.17 -40.22
CA GLN A 492 0.69 25.22 -41.16
C GLN A 492 0.87 26.59 -40.49
N ARG A 493 0.08 26.93 -39.46
CA ARG A 493 0.28 28.15 -38.66
C ARG A 493 1.49 28.05 -37.74
N GLY A 494 1.81 26.86 -37.23
CA GLY A 494 3.03 26.61 -36.45
C GLY A 494 4.30 26.68 -37.30
N GLN A 495 4.28 26.17 -38.54
CA GLN A 495 5.43 26.21 -39.45
C GLN A 495 5.70 27.57 -40.10
N GLN A 496 4.69 28.44 -40.25
CA GLN A 496 4.89 29.83 -40.70
C GLN A 496 5.53 30.74 -39.63
N GLY A 497 5.72 30.26 -38.40
CA GLY A 497 6.37 31.00 -37.30
C GLY A 497 7.87 30.73 -37.12
N LEU A 498 8.48 29.79 -37.85
CA LEU A 498 9.89 29.38 -37.65
C LEU A 498 10.65 29.22 -38.97
N SER A 499 10.60 30.24 -39.83
CA SER A 499 11.54 30.39 -40.95
C SER A 499 11.79 31.87 -41.22
N LEU A 500 12.68 32.47 -40.43
CA LEU A 500 13.62 33.54 -40.82
C LEU A 500 14.39 34.03 -39.58
N ALA A 501 15.49 33.35 -39.27
CA ALA A 501 16.66 33.95 -38.65
C ALA A 501 17.88 33.07 -38.99
N ALA A 502 18.72 33.61 -39.87
CA ALA A 502 20.12 33.26 -39.98
C ALA A 502 20.90 33.78 -38.77
#